data_AF-A0A7J6GLR1-F1
#
_entry.id   AF-A0A7J6GLR1-F1
#
_cell.length_a   1.000
_cell.length_b   1.000
_cell.length_c   1.000
_cell.angle_alpha   90.00
_cell.angle_beta   90.00
_cell.angle_gamma   90.00
#
_symmetry.space_group_name_H-M   'P 1'
#
loop_
_entity.id
_entity.type
_entity.pdbx_description
1 polymer ?
#
loop_
_entity_poly.entity_id
_entity_poly.type
_entity_poly.pdbx_seq_one_letter_code
_entity_poly.pdbx_strand_id
1 'polypeptide(L)'
;MIVQTHNHETIKALATPWKGIHQPLIMEAHSLQYALKWCQEQSLLIHQIESDCKTLVDAIICDYSKNLHLQEFITQINSFLSSFPQASVSYAPRKANDAAHHLAKHARLI
;
A
#
# COMPACT_ATOMS: atom_id res chain seq x y z
N MET A 1 3.40 5.49 3.08
CA MET A 1 3.38 5.06 1.66
C MET A 1 4.02 6.12 0.79
N ILE A 2 4.71 5.71 -0.28
CA ILE A 2 5.38 6.61 -1.22
C ILE A 2 4.96 6.21 -2.64
N VAL A 3 4.66 7.21 -3.47
CA VAL A 3 4.42 7.07 -4.92
C VAL A 3 5.57 7.75 -5.64
N GLN A 4 6.27 7.01 -6.49
CA GLN A 4 7.46 7.48 -7.19
C GLN A 4 7.35 7.26 -8.70
N THR A 5 8.09 8.05 -9.47
CA THR A 5 8.30 7.80 -10.90
C THR A 5 9.30 6.65 -11.11
N HIS A 6 9.45 6.20 -12.36
CA HIS A 6 10.49 5.25 -12.75
C HIS A 6 11.93 5.76 -12.47
N ASN A 7 12.11 7.08 -12.34
CA ASN A 7 13.39 7.71 -11.98
C ASN A 7 13.60 7.86 -10.47
N HIS A 8 12.76 7.20 -9.65
CA HIS A 8 12.74 7.31 -8.17
C HIS A 8 12.43 8.73 -7.65
N GLU A 9 11.87 9.60 -8.49
CA GLU A 9 11.40 10.90 -8.04
C GLU A 9 10.09 10.73 -7.27
N THR A 10 10.03 11.26 -6.04
CA THR A 10 8.83 11.12 -5.21
C THR A 10 7.77 12.12 -5.65
N ILE A 11 6.66 11.62 -6.17
CA ILE A 11 5.49 12.42 -6.54
C ILE A 11 4.65 12.71 -5.29
N LYS A 12 4.51 11.70 -4.41
CA LYS A 12 3.73 11.82 -3.18
C LYS A 12 4.30 10.93 -2.09
N ALA A 13 4.44 11.48 -0.91
CA ALA A 13 4.73 10.75 0.30
C ALA A 13 3.60 11.02 1.30
N LEU A 14 3.02 9.95 1.85
CA LEU A 14 1.95 10.05 2.83
C LEU A 14 2.29 9.25 4.08
N ALA A 15 2.26 9.92 5.22
CA ALA A 15 2.23 9.31 6.53
C ALA A 15 1.20 10.06 7.38
N THR A 16 0.18 9.35 7.84
CA THR A 16 -0.89 9.91 8.66
C THR A 16 -0.98 9.14 9.97
N PRO A 17 -0.96 9.83 11.13
CA PRO A 17 -1.21 9.17 12.40
C PRO A 17 -2.67 8.74 12.46
N TRP A 18 -2.88 7.45 12.71
CA TRP A 18 -4.22 6.91 12.92
C TRP A 18 -4.48 6.78 14.42
N LYS A 19 -5.59 7.36 14.89
CA LYS A 19 -5.96 7.30 16.31
C LYS A 19 -6.55 5.92 16.66
N GLY A 20 -5.95 5.24 17.64
CA GLY A 20 -6.43 3.96 18.18
C GLY A 20 -5.42 2.81 18.08
N ILE A 21 -5.79 1.64 18.63
CA ILE A 21 -5.00 0.41 18.50
C ILE A 21 -5.53 -0.36 17.29
N HIS A 22 -4.77 -0.33 16.20
CA HIS A 22 -5.11 -1.04 14.97
C HIS A 22 -4.06 -2.10 14.66
N GLN A 23 -4.50 -3.21 14.09
CA GLN A 23 -3.58 -4.26 13.63
C GLN A 23 -2.69 -3.68 12.53
N PRO A 24 -1.35 -3.80 12.60
CA PRO A 24 -0.44 -3.26 11.59
C PRO A 24 -0.82 -3.69 10.17
N LEU A 25 -1.29 -4.92 9.99
CA LEU A 25 -1.74 -5.44 8.70
C LEU A 25 -2.93 -4.67 8.10
N ILE A 26 -3.89 -4.25 8.94
CA ILE A 26 -5.03 -3.43 8.50
C ILE A 26 -4.55 -2.04 8.09
N MET A 27 -3.59 -1.47 8.84
CA MET A 27 -3.00 -0.17 8.53
C MET A 27 -2.25 -0.18 7.20
N GLU A 28 -1.48 -1.25 6.92
CA GLU A 28 -0.82 -1.45 5.63
C GLU A 28 -1.85 -1.53 4.50
N ALA A 29 -2.89 -2.36 4.66
CA ALA A 29 -3.94 -2.53 3.66
C ALA A 29 -4.68 -1.22 3.37
N HIS A 30 -5.06 -0.48 4.42
CA HIS A 30 -5.68 0.83 4.26
C HIS A 30 -4.75 1.81 3.53
N SER A 31 -3.47 1.88 3.92
CA SER A 31 -2.53 2.80 3.30
C SER A 31 -2.40 2.53 1.79
N LEU A 32 -2.39 1.26 1.39
CA LEU A 32 -2.32 0.84 -0.01
C LEU A 32 -3.59 1.21 -0.76
N GLN A 33 -4.75 0.88 -0.19
CA GLN A 33 -6.04 1.25 -0.75
C GLN A 33 -6.12 2.76 -1.02
N TYR A 34 -5.72 3.58 -0.05
CA TYR A 34 -5.75 5.04 -0.18
C TYR A 34 -4.85 5.51 -1.33
N ALA A 35 -3.64 4.98 -1.45
CA ALA A 35 -2.75 5.39 -2.54
C ALA A 35 -3.25 4.95 -3.91
N LEU A 36 -3.79 3.73 -4.04
CA LEU A 36 -4.40 3.25 -5.28
C LEU A 36 -5.56 4.14 -5.71
N LYS A 37 -6.46 4.46 -4.77
CA LYS A 37 -7.56 5.39 -5.02
C LYS A 37 -7.04 6.75 -5.49
N TRP A 38 -6.04 7.31 -4.81
CA TRP A 38 -5.45 8.58 -5.21
C TRP A 38 -4.82 8.52 -6.61
N CYS A 39 -4.06 7.46 -6.93
CA CYS A 39 -3.49 7.27 -8.25
C CYS A 39 -4.58 7.20 -9.33
N GLN A 40 -5.70 6.51 -9.06
CA GLN A 40 -6.84 6.44 -9.96
C GLN A 40 -7.48 7.83 -10.17
N GLU A 41 -7.69 8.59 -9.09
CA GLU A 41 -8.23 9.96 -9.16
C GLU A 41 -7.33 10.93 -9.94
N GLN A 42 -6.01 10.66 -9.96
CA GLN A 42 -5.04 11.44 -10.73
C GLN A 42 -4.78 10.86 -12.14
N SER A 43 -5.48 9.80 -12.55
CA SER A 43 -5.27 9.10 -13.83
C SER A 43 -3.81 8.65 -14.04
N LEU A 44 -3.11 8.27 -12.97
CA LEU A 44 -1.73 7.80 -13.03
C LEU A 44 -1.68 6.32 -13.46
N LEU A 45 -0.70 5.99 -14.31
CA LEU A 45 -0.39 4.60 -14.64
C LEU A 45 0.54 4.02 -13.58
N ILE A 46 0.13 2.91 -12.99
CA ILE A 46 0.92 2.16 -12.00
C ILE A 46 1.53 0.94 -12.69
N HIS A 47 2.85 0.77 -12.56
CA HIS A 47 3.59 -0.37 -13.12
C HIS A 47 3.98 -1.38 -12.04
N GLN A 48 4.28 -0.89 -10.84
CA GLN A 48 4.79 -1.72 -9.75
C GLN A 48 4.31 -1.17 -8.41
N ILE A 49 3.90 -2.10 -7.54
CA ILE A 49 3.45 -1.84 -6.18
C ILE A 49 4.28 -2.74 -5.28
N GLU A 50 5.01 -2.11 -4.37
CA GLU A 50 5.87 -2.80 -3.43
C GLU A 50 5.34 -2.62 -2.01
N SER A 51 5.26 -3.72 -1.27
CA SER A 51 4.96 -3.71 0.16
C SER A 51 6.01 -4.50 0.93
N ASP A 52 6.38 -4.01 2.12
CA ASP A 52 7.22 -4.74 3.07
C ASP A 52 6.41 -5.71 3.94
N CYS A 53 5.12 -5.85 3.66
CA CYS A 53 4.21 -6.76 4.35
C CYS A 53 3.90 -7.98 3.47
N LYS A 54 4.70 -9.03 3.60
CA LYS A 54 4.49 -10.28 2.83
C LYS A 54 3.08 -10.85 3.00
N THR A 55 2.53 -10.82 4.22
CA THR A 55 1.17 -11.31 4.49
C THR A 55 0.10 -10.54 3.70
N LEU A 56 0.27 -9.22 3.53
CA LEU A 56 -0.64 -8.42 2.71
C LEU A 56 -0.50 -8.77 1.23
N VAL A 57 0.73 -8.86 0.72
CA VAL A 57 1.01 -9.23 -0.67
C VAL A 57 0.41 -10.60 -1.00
N ASP A 58 0.65 -11.60 -0.15
CA ASP A 58 0.12 -12.95 -0.32
C ASP A 58 -1.43 -12.94 -0.29
N ALA A 59 -2.05 -12.14 0.59
CA ALA A 59 -3.52 -12.00 0.65
C ALA A 59 -4.11 -11.33 -0.60
N ILE A 60 -3.43 -10.33 -1.17
CA ILE A 60 -3.84 -9.66 -2.41
C ILE A 60 -3.77 -10.65 -3.58
N ILE A 61 -2.65 -11.36 -3.72
CA ILE A 61 -2.41 -12.33 -4.80
C ILE A 61 -3.42 -13.49 -4.74
N CYS A 62 -3.70 -14.00 -3.54
CA CYS A 62 -4.68 -15.07 -3.34
C CYS A 62 -6.14 -14.57 -3.32
N ASP A 63 -6.37 -13.26 -3.38
CA ASP A 63 -7.68 -12.61 -3.20
C ASP A 63 -8.44 -13.09 -1.94
N TYR A 64 -7.71 -13.41 -0.87
CA TYR A 64 -8.27 -14.07 0.30
C TYR A 64 -7.57 -13.74 1.61
N SER A 65 -8.38 -13.55 2.65
CA SER A 65 -8.01 -13.45 4.05
C SER A 65 -9.05 -14.12 4.93
N LYS A 66 -8.59 -14.74 6.02
CA LYS A 66 -9.47 -15.28 7.07
C LYS A 66 -10.12 -14.19 7.93
N ASN A 67 -9.55 -12.98 7.94
CA ASN A 67 -10.08 -11.85 8.67
C ASN A 67 -11.03 -11.06 7.75
N LEU A 68 -12.32 -11.01 8.11
CA LEU A 68 -13.37 -10.34 7.32
C LEU A 68 -13.08 -8.85 7.07
N HIS A 69 -12.60 -8.12 8.08
CA HIS A 69 -12.22 -6.71 7.88
C HIS A 69 -11.08 -6.58 6.87
N LEU A 70 -10.07 -7.46 6.95
CA LEU A 70 -8.99 -7.45 5.96
C LEU A 70 -9.53 -7.83 4.57
N GLN A 71 -10.43 -8.81 4.47
CA GLN A 71 -11.02 -9.23 3.20
C GLN A 71 -11.71 -8.06 2.49
N GLU A 72 -12.44 -7.20 3.20
CA GLU A 72 -13.06 -6.01 2.62
C GLU A 72 -12.04 -5.06 1.99
N PHE A 73 -10.86 -4.90 2.62
CA PHE A 73 -9.76 -4.15 2.03
C PHE A 73 -9.17 -4.85 0.81
N ILE A 74 -8.96 -6.18 0.87
CA ILE A 74 -8.41 -6.95 -0.25
C ILE A 74 -9.32 -6.83 -1.49
N THR A 75 -10.63 -7.01 -1.33
CA THR A 75 -11.59 -6.87 -2.43
C THR A 75 -11.57 -5.47 -3.04
N GLN A 76 -11.49 -4.43 -2.22
CA GLN A 76 -11.39 -3.04 -2.72
C GLN A 76 -10.05 -2.77 -3.41
N ILE A 77 -8.94 -3.26 -2.86
CA ILE A 77 -7.61 -3.16 -3.47
C ILE A 77 -7.61 -3.85 -4.85
N ASN A 78 -8.11 -5.08 -4.93
CA ASN A 78 -8.17 -5.84 -6.18
C ASN A 78 -9.09 -5.17 -7.22
N SER A 79 -10.19 -4.54 -6.78
CA SER A 79 -11.01 -3.70 -7.65
C SER A 79 -10.23 -2.52 -8.23
N PHE A 80 -9.44 -1.80 -7.42
CA PHE A 80 -8.58 -0.74 -7.93
C PHE A 80 -7.48 -1.27 -8.86
N LEU A 81 -6.84 -2.39 -8.52
CA LEU A 81 -5.82 -3.02 -9.35
C LEU A 81 -6.34 -3.44 -10.73
N SER A 82 -7.62 -3.81 -10.85
CA SER A 82 -8.23 -4.12 -12.14
C SER A 82 -8.21 -2.94 -13.12
N SER A 83 -8.10 -1.70 -12.62
CA SER A 83 -7.93 -0.49 -13.45
C SER A 83 -6.49 -0.29 -13.92
N PHE A 84 -5.54 -1.06 -13.38
CA PHE A 84 -4.11 -0.99 -13.70
C PHE A 84 -3.61 -2.36 -14.21
N PRO A 85 -3.97 -2.77 -15.43
CA PRO A 85 -3.69 -4.12 -15.94
C PRO A 85 -2.20 -4.45 -16.08
N GLN A 86 -1.33 -3.44 -16.07
CA GLN A 86 0.13 -3.60 -16.13
C GLN A 86 0.80 -3.54 -14.75
N ALA A 87 0.04 -3.28 -13.68
CA ALA A 87 0.59 -3.19 -12.34
C ALA A 87 0.93 -4.59 -11.81
N SER A 88 2.16 -4.73 -11.29
CA SER A 88 2.58 -5.90 -10.53
C SER A 88 2.58 -5.58 -9.04
N VAL A 89 2.16 -6.53 -8.21
CA VAL A 89 2.24 -6.44 -6.75
C VAL A 89 3.33 -7.38 -6.27
N SER A 90 4.32 -6.86 -5.54
CA SER A 90 5.45 -7.64 -5.06
C SER A 90 5.83 -7.31 -3.61
N TYR A 91 6.44 -8.29 -2.96
CA TYR A 91 7.03 -8.09 -1.64
C TYR A 91 8.47 -7.58 -1.77
N ALA A 92 8.76 -6.46 -1.11
CA ALA A 92 10.11 -5.90 -1.03
C ALA A 92 10.59 -5.96 0.43
N PRO A 93 11.71 -6.64 0.74
CA PRO A 93 12.22 -6.72 2.10
C PRO A 93 12.61 -5.33 2.63
N ARG A 94 12.30 -5.05 3.90
CA ARG A 94 12.40 -3.72 4.56
C ARG A 94 13.65 -2.89 4.26
N LYS A 95 14.82 -3.51 4.11
CA LYS A 95 16.07 -2.81 3.75
C LYS A 95 16.03 -2.10 2.39
N ALA A 96 15.10 -2.47 1.51
CA ALA A 96 14.84 -1.80 0.23
C ALA A 96 13.77 -0.70 0.34
N ASN A 97 13.01 -0.63 1.45
CA ASN A 97 11.90 0.30 1.65
C ASN A 97 12.13 1.25 2.85
N ASP A 98 13.40 1.58 3.12
CA ASP A 98 13.79 2.43 4.26
C ASP A 98 13.07 3.78 4.23
N ALA A 99 12.87 4.38 3.06
CA ALA A 99 12.19 5.66 2.92
C ALA A 99 10.74 5.63 3.45
N ALA A 100 9.94 4.62 3.10
CA ALA A 100 8.56 4.52 3.59
C ALA A 100 8.53 4.14 5.08
N HIS A 101 9.47 3.31 5.53
CA HIS A 101 9.60 2.93 6.93
C HIS A 101 9.94 4.14 7.81
N HIS A 102 10.88 4.98 7.40
CA HIS A 102 11.24 6.23 8.09
C HIS A 102 10.06 7.20 8.14
N LEU A 103 9.31 7.33 7.05
CA LEU A 103 8.12 8.19 6.99
C LEU A 103 7.04 7.74 8.00
N ALA A 104 6.75 6.43 8.04
CA ALA A 104 5.78 5.86 8.98
C ALA A 104 6.22 6.01 10.45
N LYS A 105 7.52 5.84 10.71
CA LYS A 105 8.10 6.05 12.05
C LYS A 105 7.98 7.50 12.50
N HIS A 106 8.19 8.46 11.59
CA HIS A 106 8.11 9.88 11.93
C HIS A 106 6.68 10.32 12.28
N ALA A 107 5.68 9.86 11.53
CA ALA A 107 4.28 10.18 11.81
C ALA A 107 3.76 9.57 13.13
N ARG A 108 4.41 8.55 13.67
CA ARG A 108 4.05 7.95 14.97
C ARG A 108 4.49 8.83 16.17
N LEU A 109 5.39 9.80 15.96
CA LEU A 109 5.95 10.66 17.01
C LEU A 109 5.23 12.02 17.14
N ILE A 110 4.19 12.25 16.34
CA ILE A 110 3.35 13.47 16.34
C ILE A 110 1.97 13.12 16.87
#